data_AF-A0A2W0B9V2-F1
#
_entry.id   AF-A0A2W0B9V2-F1
#
_cell.length_a   1.000
_cell.length_b   1.000
_cell.length_c   1.000
_cell.angle_alpha   90.00
_cell.angle_beta   90.00
_cell.angle_gamma   90.00
#
_symmetry.space_group_name_H-M   'P 1'
#
loop_
_entity.id
_entity.type
_entity.pdbx_description
1 polymer ?
#
loop_
_entity_poly.entity_id
_entity_poly.type
_entity_poly.pdbx_seq_one_letter_code
_entity_poly.pdbx_strand_id
1 'polypeptide(L)'
;MHSIGGALKAAQTGEFVEVNEMLSPLKIGTILMETDTFIPDSVWVQRETFCPGWQAITNLNGDDLDRQIRRDGWNFMFIGGALQGTSWGSWSDVAIRCAALRVLKRTQTTKLNAFEITGIHPQRFLGVPYVVVTGHSRHLQKSTVLQNIAERIHRAARDVASPTSDEVGVVPVPAPAVAK
;
A
#
# COMPACT_ATOMS: atom_id res chain seq x y z
N MET A 1 -40.77 22.60 6.15
CA MET A 1 -41.61 21.54 5.56
C MET A 1 -41.15 21.29 4.14
N HIS A 2 -40.88 20.02 3.85
CA HIS A 2 -40.76 19.35 2.54
C HIS A 2 -39.57 19.62 1.60
N SER A 3 -38.59 18.73 1.79
CA SER A 3 -37.76 18.07 0.79
C SER A 3 -38.53 17.62 -0.46
N ILE A 4 -37.92 17.73 -1.63
CA ILE A 4 -38.30 16.97 -2.83
C ILE A 4 -37.04 16.33 -3.39
N GLY A 5 -36.85 15.06 -3.03
CA GLY A 5 -35.99 14.14 -3.77
C GLY A 5 -36.70 13.66 -5.03
N GLY A 6 -35.94 13.53 -6.12
CA GLY A 6 -36.36 12.90 -7.36
C GLY A 6 -35.23 12.03 -7.86
N ALA A 7 -35.40 10.72 -7.71
CA ALA A 7 -34.43 9.66 -7.95
C ALA A 7 -34.12 9.47 -9.45
N LEU A 8 -32.85 9.19 -9.77
CA LEU A 8 -32.49 8.36 -10.92
C LEU A 8 -31.95 7.01 -10.41
N LYS A 9 -32.60 5.94 -10.84
CA LYS A 9 -32.28 4.56 -10.47
C LYS A 9 -31.40 3.92 -11.54
N ALA A 10 -30.20 3.54 -11.11
CA ALA A 10 -29.36 2.38 -11.46
C ALA A 10 -29.07 2.01 -12.93
N ALA A 11 -27.77 1.98 -13.24
CA ALA A 11 -27.16 0.87 -13.96
C ALA A 11 -25.67 0.70 -13.60
N GLN A 12 -25.34 -0.50 -13.12
CA GLN A 12 -24.04 -1.20 -13.19
C GLN A 12 -22.91 -0.83 -12.19
N THR A 13 -22.84 -1.67 -11.15
CA THR A 13 -21.68 -2.40 -10.63
C THR A 13 -20.30 -1.89 -11.05
N GLY A 14 -19.88 -0.80 -10.43
CA GLY A 14 -18.49 -0.53 -10.14
C GLY A 14 -18.43 -0.22 -8.66
N GLU A 15 -17.65 -0.97 -7.90
CA GLU A 15 -17.33 -0.60 -6.52
C GLU A 15 -16.55 0.72 -6.60
N PHE A 16 -17.28 1.84 -6.56
CA PHE A 16 -16.69 3.15 -6.40
C PHE A 16 -16.09 3.14 -5.00
N VAL A 17 -14.79 2.86 -4.92
CA VAL A 17 -14.00 3.18 -3.74
C VAL A 17 -14.20 4.67 -3.53
N GLU A 18 -15.04 5.01 -2.56
CA GLU A 18 -15.25 6.36 -2.09
C GLU A 18 -13.85 6.86 -1.71
N VAL A 19 -13.28 7.70 -2.58
CA VAL A 19 -11.98 8.33 -2.32
C VAL A 19 -12.28 9.43 -1.32
N ASN A 20 -12.48 9.02 -0.07
CA ASN A 20 -12.92 9.87 1.02
C ASN A 20 -11.98 11.09 1.12
N GLU A 21 -12.57 12.28 1.29
CA GLU A 21 -11.92 13.60 1.41
C GLU A 21 -10.98 13.75 2.62
N MET A 22 -10.61 12.64 3.26
CA MET A 22 -9.83 12.55 4.51
C MET A 22 -8.42 11.95 4.34
N LEU A 23 -8.03 11.52 3.14
CA LEU A 23 -6.68 10.99 2.90
C LEU A 23 -5.69 12.13 2.59
N SER A 24 -4.49 12.05 3.17
CA SER A 24 -3.46 13.05 2.87
C SER A 24 -3.15 13.07 1.37
N PRO A 25 -3.00 14.26 0.76
CA PRO A 25 -2.57 14.36 -0.63
C PRO A 25 -1.24 13.64 -0.85
N LEU A 26 -1.16 12.86 -1.93
CA LEU A 26 0.09 12.24 -2.34
C LEU A 26 1.07 13.32 -2.80
N LYS A 27 2.32 13.22 -2.36
CA LYS A 27 3.39 14.14 -2.72
C LYS A 27 4.63 13.38 -3.17
N ILE A 28 5.57 14.11 -3.77
CA ILE A 28 6.91 13.59 -4.03
C ILE A 28 7.54 13.19 -2.69
N GLY A 29 8.16 12.01 -2.64
CA GLY A 29 8.69 11.38 -1.44
C GLY A 29 7.69 10.50 -0.70
N THR A 30 6.40 10.50 -1.04
CA THR A 30 5.45 9.54 -0.44
C THR A 30 5.87 8.11 -0.78
N ILE A 31 6.00 7.27 0.25
CA ILE A 31 6.28 5.84 0.12
C ILE A 31 4.98 5.08 0.22
N LEU A 32 4.64 4.33 -0.82
CA LEU A 32 3.59 3.32 -0.79
C LEU A 32 4.24 2.01 -0.35
N MET A 33 3.72 1.38 0.70
CA MET A 33 4.27 0.17 1.30
C MET A 33 3.17 -0.88 1.49
N GLU A 34 3.50 -2.14 1.27
CA GLU A 34 2.62 -3.26 1.58
C GLU A 34 2.33 -3.30 3.09
N THR A 35 1.05 -3.42 3.47
CA THR A 35 0.57 -3.24 4.86
C THR A 35 1.34 -4.08 5.88
N ASP A 36 1.65 -5.32 5.54
CA ASP A 36 2.29 -6.28 6.45
C ASP A 36 3.83 -6.20 6.42
N THR A 37 4.39 -5.18 5.77
CA THR A 37 5.82 -4.94 5.79
C THR A 37 6.27 -4.50 7.19
N PHE A 38 7.02 -5.37 7.84
CA PHE A 38 7.70 -5.06 9.10
C PHE A 38 8.61 -3.85 8.94
N ILE A 39 8.44 -2.85 9.81
CA ILE A 39 9.37 -1.74 9.99
C ILE A 39 9.87 -1.83 11.43
N PRO A 40 11.18 -1.66 11.70
CA PRO A 40 11.71 -1.70 13.06
C PRO A 40 11.00 -0.73 14.02
N ASP A 41 10.74 -1.16 15.26
CA ASP A 41 10.03 -0.38 16.28
C ASP A 41 10.75 0.93 16.66
N SER A 42 12.04 1.03 16.35
CA SER A 42 12.83 2.26 16.54
C SER A 42 12.40 3.40 15.60
N VAL A 43 11.66 3.09 14.54
CA VAL A 43 11.28 4.02 13.47
C VAL A 43 9.78 4.31 13.54
N TRP A 44 9.45 5.53 13.91
CA TRP A 44 8.06 5.99 13.94
C TRP A 44 7.59 6.40 12.54
N VAL A 45 6.54 5.74 12.04
CA VAL A 45 5.91 6.06 10.75
C VAL A 45 4.43 6.37 10.93
N GLN A 46 3.96 7.40 10.23
CA GLN A 46 2.54 7.68 10.05
C GLN A 46 2.05 6.91 8.83
N ARG A 47 1.14 5.97 9.06
CA ARG A 47 0.57 5.08 8.03
C ARG A 47 -0.86 5.49 7.74
N GLU A 48 -1.18 5.64 6.47
CA GLU A 48 -2.54 5.89 5.99
C GLU A 48 -2.93 4.83 4.97
N THR A 49 -4.15 4.30 5.05
CA THR A 49 -4.61 3.30 4.08
C THR A 49 -4.65 3.87 2.67
N PHE A 50 -3.93 3.24 1.75
CA PHE A 50 -3.89 3.66 0.34
C PHE A 50 -4.79 2.80 -0.54
N CYS A 51 -4.64 1.48 -0.52
CA CYS A 51 -5.58 0.56 -1.15
C CYS A 51 -5.52 -0.79 -0.43
N PRO A 52 -6.37 -1.78 -0.76
CA PRO A 52 -6.26 -3.09 -0.14
C PRO A 52 -4.82 -3.63 -0.21
N GLY A 53 -4.26 -4.01 0.95
CA GLY A 53 -2.89 -4.49 1.10
C GLY A 53 -1.78 -3.44 1.02
N TRP A 54 -2.08 -2.14 0.88
CA TRP A 54 -1.09 -1.08 0.75
C TRP A 54 -1.44 0.17 1.56
N GLN A 55 -0.41 0.75 2.17
CA GLN A 55 -0.48 1.97 2.97
C GLN A 55 0.50 3.02 2.43
N ALA A 56 0.20 4.28 2.65
CA ALA A 56 1.10 5.40 2.42
C ALA A 56 1.81 5.77 3.72
N ILE A 57 3.13 5.95 3.65
CA ILE A 57 3.94 6.58 4.70
C ILE A 57 4.04 8.07 4.36
N THR A 58 3.53 8.93 5.24
CA THR A 58 3.32 10.36 4.93
C THR A 58 4.27 11.31 5.68
N ASN A 59 4.89 10.82 6.76
CA ASN A 59 5.80 11.60 7.63
C ASN A 59 7.28 11.46 7.26
N LEU A 60 7.68 10.47 6.46
CA LEU A 60 9.07 10.22 6.02
C LEU A 60 9.14 10.03 4.50
N ASN A 61 10.22 10.53 3.88
CA ASN A 61 10.60 10.16 2.51
C ASN A 61 11.53 8.94 2.50
N GLY A 62 11.91 8.45 1.31
CA GLY A 62 12.74 7.26 1.17
C GLY A 62 14.10 7.37 1.85
N ASP A 63 14.75 8.54 1.78
CA ASP A 63 16.06 8.77 2.38
C ASP A 63 15.99 8.81 3.90
N ASP A 64 14.97 9.42 4.47
CA ASP A 64 14.76 9.51 5.91
C ASP A 64 14.41 8.16 6.52
N LEU A 65 13.54 7.39 5.85
CA LEU A 65 13.23 6.02 6.25
C LEU A 65 14.49 5.15 6.20
N ASP A 66 15.22 5.16 5.09
CA ASP A 66 16.42 4.33 4.91
C ASP A 66 17.49 4.66 5.96
N ARG A 67 17.75 5.95 6.22
CA ARG A 67 18.69 6.37 7.27
C ARG A 67 18.32 5.86 8.66
N GLN A 68 17.03 5.84 8.98
CA GLN A 68 16.56 5.40 10.29
C GLN A 68 16.67 3.88 10.46
N ILE A 69 16.20 3.11 9.48
CA ILE A 69 16.17 1.64 9.58
C ILE A 69 17.57 1.02 9.46
N ARG A 70 18.52 1.69 8.79
CA ARG A 70 19.92 1.21 8.66
C ARG A 70 20.61 1.03 10.01
N ARG A 71 20.20 1.77 11.05
CA ARG A 71 20.75 1.62 12.41
C ARG A 71 20.43 0.25 13.02
N ASP A 72 19.34 -0.37 12.57
CA ASP A 72 18.89 -1.68 13.03
C ASP A 72 19.29 -2.80 12.06
N GLY A 73 20.19 -2.51 11.12
CA GLY A 73 20.65 -3.45 10.10
C GLY A 73 19.62 -3.74 9.01
N TRP A 74 18.59 -2.89 8.84
CA TRP A 74 17.64 -2.99 7.74
C TRP A 74 18.04 -2.12 6.55
N ASN A 75 17.52 -2.45 5.37
CA ASN A 75 17.86 -1.81 4.11
C ASN A 75 16.59 -1.45 3.35
N PHE A 76 16.50 -0.21 2.84
CA PHE A 76 15.45 0.21 1.93
C PHE A 76 16.00 0.26 0.51
N MET A 77 16.05 -0.90 -0.14
CA MET A 77 16.71 -1.07 -1.42
C MET A 77 16.02 -0.29 -2.53
N PHE A 78 16.82 0.33 -3.40
CA PHE A 78 16.35 1.00 -4.60
C PHE A 78 16.44 0.06 -5.80
N ILE A 79 15.33 -0.07 -6.55
CA ILE A 79 15.31 -0.84 -7.79
C ILE A 79 15.32 0.12 -8.97
N GLY A 80 16.35 -0.01 -9.81
CA GLY A 80 16.50 0.79 -11.02
C GLY A 80 15.38 0.57 -12.02
N GLY A 81 15.20 1.55 -12.91
CA GLY A 81 14.08 1.61 -13.85
C GLY A 81 12.87 2.32 -13.25
N ALA A 82 12.72 3.60 -13.57
CA ALA A 82 11.55 4.36 -13.14
C ALA A 82 10.28 3.74 -13.73
N LEU A 83 9.27 3.56 -12.89
CA LEU A 83 7.93 3.19 -13.33
C LEU A 83 7.07 4.43 -13.38
N GLN A 84 6.11 4.44 -14.29
CA GLN A 84 5.15 5.53 -14.42
C GLN A 84 3.72 5.02 -14.56
N GLY A 85 2.78 5.80 -14.05
CA GLY A 85 1.34 5.61 -14.17
C GLY A 85 0.70 6.92 -14.60
N THR A 86 -0.34 6.83 -15.42
CA THR A 86 -0.98 7.99 -16.03
C THR A 86 -2.46 8.00 -15.71
N SER A 87 -3.05 9.16 -15.41
CA SER A 87 -4.49 9.33 -15.31
C SER A 87 -4.99 10.53 -16.08
N TRP A 88 -6.04 10.34 -16.87
CA TRP A 88 -6.74 11.38 -17.61
C TRP A 88 -7.75 12.10 -16.72
N GLY A 89 -8.04 13.36 -17.03
CA GLY A 89 -9.00 14.19 -16.29
C GLY A 89 -8.34 15.39 -15.63
N SER A 90 -9.06 16.06 -14.72
CA SER A 90 -8.53 17.20 -13.97
C SER A 90 -7.27 16.82 -13.18
N TRP A 91 -6.43 17.80 -12.86
CA TRP A 91 -5.23 17.60 -12.03
C TRP A 91 -5.57 17.55 -10.53
N SER A 92 -6.61 16.80 -10.17
CA SER A 92 -7.05 16.63 -8.78
C SER A 92 -6.24 15.56 -8.06
N ASP A 93 -6.30 15.56 -6.72
CA ASP A 93 -5.73 14.51 -5.89
C ASP A 93 -6.27 13.12 -6.24
N VAL A 94 -7.54 13.04 -6.68
CA VAL A 94 -8.14 11.81 -7.20
C VAL A 94 -7.40 11.31 -8.44
N ALA A 95 -7.08 12.20 -9.40
CA ALA A 95 -6.34 11.82 -10.60
C ALA A 95 -4.91 11.37 -10.29
N ILE A 96 -4.23 12.05 -9.36
CA ILE A 96 -2.90 11.65 -8.86
C ILE A 96 -2.96 10.27 -8.24
N ARG A 97 -3.94 10.02 -7.36
CA ARG A 97 -4.16 8.71 -6.71
C ARG A 97 -4.46 7.60 -7.71
N CYS A 98 -5.27 7.88 -8.74
CA CYS A 98 -5.52 6.93 -9.84
C CYS A 98 -4.24 6.62 -10.63
N ALA A 99 -3.41 7.61 -10.93
CA ALA A 99 -2.12 7.39 -11.58
C ALA A 99 -1.16 6.58 -10.70
N ALA A 100 -1.10 6.88 -9.39
CA ALA A 100 -0.34 6.14 -8.39
C ALA A 100 -0.78 4.67 -8.29
N LEU A 101 -2.09 4.39 -8.27
CA LEU A 101 -2.64 3.02 -8.30
C LEU A 101 -2.21 2.26 -9.56
N ARG A 102 -2.20 2.92 -10.73
CA ARG A 102 -1.79 2.29 -11.99
C ARG A 102 -0.30 1.94 -12.01
N VAL A 103 0.58 2.79 -11.47
CA VAL A 103 2.01 2.46 -11.37
C VAL A 103 2.28 1.40 -10.32
N LEU A 104 1.56 1.43 -9.19
CA LEU A 104 1.72 0.45 -8.11
C LEU A 104 1.42 -0.99 -8.56
N LYS A 105 0.38 -1.19 -9.38
CA LYS A 105 0.07 -2.50 -10.00
C LYS A 105 1.26 -3.09 -10.76
N ARG A 106 2.14 -2.26 -11.34
CA ARG A 106 3.35 -2.73 -12.03
C ARG A 106 4.41 -3.21 -11.04
N THR A 107 4.63 -2.48 -9.95
CA THR A 107 5.55 -2.87 -8.86
C THR A 107 5.18 -4.24 -8.26
N GLN A 108 3.88 -4.52 -8.14
CA GLN A 108 3.36 -5.78 -7.58
C GLN A 108 3.75 -7.02 -8.41
N THR A 109 4.04 -6.88 -9.71
CA THR A 109 4.46 -8.01 -10.57
C THR A 109 5.79 -8.63 -10.11
N THR A 110 6.66 -7.83 -9.50
CA THR A 110 7.98 -8.25 -9.00
C THR A 110 7.99 -8.64 -7.52
N LYS A 111 6.83 -8.60 -6.85
CA LYS A 111 6.68 -8.87 -5.40
C LYS A 111 7.62 -8.00 -4.55
N LEU A 112 7.78 -6.74 -4.94
CA LEU A 112 8.44 -5.72 -4.14
C LEU A 112 7.39 -5.10 -3.21
N ASN A 113 7.79 -4.79 -1.99
CA ASN A 113 6.90 -4.41 -0.90
C ASN A 113 6.81 -2.89 -0.71
N ALA A 114 7.48 -2.11 -1.55
CA ALA A 114 7.43 -0.66 -1.49
C ALA A 114 7.59 0.00 -2.86
N PHE A 115 7.10 1.23 -2.97
CA PHE A 115 7.24 2.09 -4.12
C PHE A 115 7.31 3.55 -3.64
N GLU A 116 8.32 4.29 -4.09
CA GLU A 116 8.46 5.70 -3.74
C GLU A 116 8.09 6.58 -4.93
N ILE A 117 7.20 7.54 -4.70
CA ILE A 117 6.84 8.55 -5.69
C ILE A 117 7.98 9.57 -5.78
N THR A 118 8.59 9.70 -6.95
CA THR A 118 9.67 10.67 -7.20
C THR A 118 9.26 11.80 -8.14
N GLY A 119 8.08 11.70 -8.78
CA GLY A 119 7.57 12.75 -9.64
C GLY A 119 6.05 12.71 -9.80
N ILE A 120 5.46 13.90 -9.89
CA ILE A 120 4.06 14.12 -10.21
C ILE A 120 4.03 15.23 -11.27
N HIS A 121 3.59 14.88 -12.48
CA HIS A 121 3.68 15.74 -13.65
C HIS A 121 2.29 15.96 -14.26
N PRO A 122 1.66 17.11 -13.98
CA PRO A 122 0.49 17.57 -14.72
C PRO A 122 0.88 17.84 -16.18
N GLN A 123 0.09 17.36 -17.13
CA GLN A 123 0.35 17.43 -18.57
C GLN A 123 -0.96 17.66 -19.35
N ARG A 124 -0.83 17.96 -20.64
CA ARG A 124 -1.96 18.07 -21.59
C ARG A 124 -1.60 17.43 -22.92
N PHE A 125 -2.55 16.70 -23.50
CA PHE A 125 -2.46 16.18 -24.86
C PHE A 125 -3.71 16.62 -25.62
N LEU A 126 -3.53 17.38 -26.71
CA LEU A 126 -4.62 17.96 -27.52
C LEU A 126 -5.67 18.71 -26.67
N GLY A 127 -5.21 19.47 -25.67
CA GLY A 127 -6.06 20.22 -24.74
C GLY A 127 -6.63 19.40 -23.58
N VAL A 128 -6.61 18.07 -23.66
CA VAL A 128 -7.11 17.17 -22.61
C VAL A 128 -6.08 17.04 -21.48
N PRO A 129 -6.43 17.39 -20.23
CA PRO A 129 -5.53 17.26 -19.09
C PRO A 129 -5.33 15.80 -18.68
N TYR A 130 -4.11 15.49 -18.24
CA TYR A 130 -3.75 14.25 -17.56
C TYR A 130 -2.61 14.49 -16.57
N VAL A 131 -2.36 13.52 -15.70
CA VAL A 131 -1.23 13.52 -14.76
C VAL A 131 -0.42 12.24 -14.92
N VAL A 132 0.91 12.37 -14.84
CA VAL A 132 1.85 11.24 -14.78
C VAL A 132 2.46 11.21 -13.40
N VAL A 133 2.34 10.08 -12.71
CA VAL A 133 3.06 9.80 -11.47
C VAL A 133 4.22 8.88 -11.81
N THR A 134 5.44 9.28 -11.44
CA THR A 134 6.67 8.50 -11.62
C THR A 134 7.25 8.13 -10.27
N GLY A 135 7.98 7.04 -10.25
CA GLY A 135 8.62 6.58 -9.03
C GLY A 135 9.47 5.35 -9.24
N HIS A 136 10.02 4.86 -8.15
CA HIS A 136 10.89 3.69 -8.15
C HIS A 136 10.34 2.63 -7.22
N SER A 137 10.39 1.38 -7.65
CA SER A 137 10.14 0.28 -6.75
C SER A 137 11.25 0.21 -5.71
N ARG A 138 10.87 -0.09 -4.47
CA ARG A 138 11.77 -0.20 -3.33
C ARG A 138 11.54 -1.54 -2.65
N HIS A 139 12.53 -2.02 -1.89
CA HIS A 139 12.37 -3.23 -1.09
C HIS A 139 12.92 -3.06 0.31
N LEU A 140 12.06 -3.19 1.32
CA LEU A 140 12.45 -3.15 2.72
C LEU A 140 12.74 -4.57 3.21
N GLN A 141 13.96 -4.81 3.67
CA GLN A 141 14.39 -6.09 4.26
C GLN A 141 15.64 -5.95 5.15
N LYS A 142 15.93 -6.96 5.97
CA LYS A 142 17.12 -6.98 6.83
C LYS A 142 18.42 -7.30 6.09
N SER A 143 18.36 -8.13 5.05
CA SER A 143 19.55 -8.48 4.26
C SER A 143 20.03 -7.31 3.40
N THR A 144 21.34 -7.21 3.17
CA THR A 144 21.95 -6.30 2.18
C THR A 144 21.90 -6.84 0.75
N VAL A 145 21.52 -8.11 0.57
CA VAL A 145 21.32 -8.76 -0.73
C VAL A 145 19.84 -8.87 -1.02
N LEU A 146 19.40 -8.35 -2.17
CA LEU A 146 18.01 -8.42 -2.61
C LEU A 146 17.54 -9.88 -2.67
N GLN A 147 16.49 -10.21 -1.91
CA GLN A 147 15.82 -11.50 -2.01
C GLN A 147 15.46 -11.81 -3.46
N ASN A 148 15.66 -13.05 -3.91
CA ASN A 148 15.26 -13.44 -5.26
C ASN A 148 13.73 -13.49 -5.40
N ILE A 149 13.22 -13.63 -6.63
CA ILE A 149 11.77 -13.60 -6.86
C ILE A 149 11.01 -14.73 -6.13
N ALA A 150 11.60 -15.93 -6.02
CA ALA A 150 10.96 -17.05 -5.33
C ALA A 150 10.85 -16.80 -3.82
N GLU A 151 11.91 -16.24 -3.21
CA GLU A 151 11.90 -15.83 -1.80
C GLU A 151 10.84 -14.76 -1.52
N ARG A 152 10.71 -13.77 -2.43
CA ARG A 152 9.70 -12.71 -2.30
C ARG A 152 8.28 -13.24 -2.49
N ILE A 153 8.06 -14.17 -3.42
CA ILE A 153 6.77 -14.86 -3.59
C ILE A 153 6.42 -15.63 -2.32
N HIS A 154 7.38 -16.38 -1.77
CA HIS A 154 7.17 -17.15 -0.57
C HIS A 154 6.89 -16.25 0.65
N ARG A 155 7.56 -15.09 0.77
CA ARG A 155 7.25 -14.08 1.78
C ARG A 155 5.82 -13.57 1.65
N ALA A 156 5.43 -13.09 0.47
CA ALA A 156 4.06 -12.59 0.25
C ALA A 156 2.99 -13.68 0.50
N ALA A 157 3.30 -14.95 0.24
CA ALA A 157 2.38 -16.06 0.51
C ALA A 157 2.25 -16.37 2.01
N ARG A 158 3.31 -16.22 2.81
CA ARG A 158 3.24 -16.36 4.28
C ARG A 158 2.36 -15.28 4.90
N ASP A 159 2.44 -14.07 4.36
CA ASP A 159 1.65 -12.93 4.81
C ASP A 159 0.15 -13.15 4.51
N VAL A 160 -0.19 -13.73 3.35
CA VAL A 160 -1.57 -14.10 2.97
C VAL A 160 -2.11 -15.32 3.74
N ALA A 161 -1.25 -16.27 4.10
CA ALA A 161 -1.64 -17.52 4.76
C ALA A 161 -1.93 -17.38 6.27
N SER A 162 -1.89 -16.17 6.83
CA SER A 162 -2.28 -15.93 8.21
C SER A 162 -3.67 -15.29 8.33
N PRO A 163 -4.74 -16.11 8.37
CA PRO A 163 -5.92 -15.80 9.15
C PRO A 163 -6.22 -16.88 10.20
N THR A 164 -6.66 -16.42 11.37
CA THR A 164 -7.27 -17.16 12.49
C THR A 164 -6.41 -18.23 13.15
N SER A 165 -5.60 -17.81 14.14
CA SER A 165 -5.54 -18.56 15.39
C SER A 165 -6.93 -18.47 16.04
N ASP A 166 -7.88 -19.28 15.56
CA ASP A 166 -9.05 -19.61 16.34
C ASP A 166 -8.54 -20.41 17.54
N GLU A 167 -8.62 -19.80 18.73
CA GLU A 167 -8.66 -20.52 19.98
C GLU A 167 -9.85 -21.48 19.95
N VAL A 168 -9.65 -22.70 19.46
CA VAL A 168 -10.42 -23.83 19.99
C VAL A 168 -9.70 -24.25 21.27
N GLY A 169 -10.08 -23.59 22.36
CA GLY A 169 -9.76 -24.04 23.70
C GLY A 169 -10.20 -25.49 23.86
N VAL A 170 -9.23 -26.40 23.91
CA VAL A 170 -9.46 -27.76 24.40
C VAL A 170 -9.72 -27.63 25.90
N VAL A 171 -10.99 -27.58 26.28
CA VAL A 171 -11.42 -27.75 27.66
C VAL A 171 -11.07 -29.18 28.07
N PRO A 172 -10.28 -29.41 29.15
CA PRO A 172 -10.05 -30.76 29.64
C PRO A 172 -11.36 -31.33 30.18
N VAL A 173 -11.77 -32.49 29.66
CA VAL A 173 -12.87 -33.28 30.20
C VAL A 173 -12.53 -33.69 31.65
N PRO A 174 -13.37 -33.36 32.66
CA PRO A 174 -13.14 -33.83 34.02
C PRO A 174 -13.40 -35.33 34.11
N ALA A 175 -12.47 -36.05 34.76
CA ALA A 175 -12.59 -37.47 35.02
C ALA A 175 -13.81 -37.78 35.92
N PRO A 176 -14.55 -38.88 35.67
CA PRO A 176 -15.69 -39.25 36.51
C PRO A 176 -15.24 -39.64 37.92
N ALA A 177 -15.95 -39.11 38.91
CA ALA A 177 -15.77 -39.46 40.31
C ALA A 177 -16.14 -40.93 40.54
N VAL A 178 -15.19 -41.70 41.07
CA VAL A 178 -15.43 -43.05 41.58
C VAL A 178 -16.15 -42.92 42.92
N ALA A 179 -17.42 -43.30 42.97
CA ALA A 179 -18.14 -43.51 44.22
C ALA A 179 -17.67 -44.82 44.87
N LYS A 180 -17.40 -44.77 46.17
CA LYS A 180 -17.18 -45.95 47.03
C LYS A 180 -18.51 -46.57 47.45
#